data_AF-A0A1X7UAU1-F1
#
_entry.id   AF-A0A1X7UAU1-F1
#
_cell.length_a   1.000
_cell.length_b   1.000
_cell.length_c   1.000
_cell.angle_alpha   90.00
_cell.angle_beta   90.00
_cell.angle_gamma   90.00
#
_symmetry.space_group_name_H-M   'P 1'
#
loop_
_entity.id
_entity.type
_entity.pdbx_description
1 polymer ?
#
loop_
_entity_poly.entity_id
_entity_poly.type
_entity_poly.pdbx_seq_one_letter_code
_entity_poly.pdbx_strand_id
1 'polypeptide(L)'
;MRQRGDTEYSDILNRVRIGSQTKSDISVLRSTLKSGIRDPIDVSLPSFVDALRLMPLKEQVEQYNDSRLKDLSHSTKIYEFDAENLIVESTTLIPGVVSHEKVPELLIPSNDRDCAGLSLKVKLAIGV
;
A
#
# COMPACT_ATOMS: atom_id res chain seq x y z
N MET A 1 -1.66 22.97 -1.62
CA MET A 1 -0.60 22.64 -0.63
C MET A 1 -1.12 21.54 0.26
N ARG A 2 -0.29 20.53 0.56
CA ARG A 2 -0.70 19.34 1.32
C ARG A 2 -0.74 19.62 2.83
N GLN A 3 0.27 20.29 3.37
CA GLN A 3 0.44 20.56 4.82
C GLN A 3 -0.15 21.92 5.26
N ARG A 4 -1.36 22.29 4.83
CA ARG A 4 -1.91 23.65 5.02
C ARG A 4 -2.10 24.10 6.48
N GLY A 5 -2.33 23.15 7.40
CA GLY A 5 -2.57 23.45 8.82
C GLY A 5 -1.31 23.53 9.68
N ASP A 6 -0.15 23.22 9.12
CA ASP A 6 1.11 23.11 9.86
C ASP A 6 2.25 23.76 9.07
N THR A 7 2.41 25.06 9.31
CA THR A 7 3.44 25.88 8.67
C THR A 7 4.84 25.47 9.12
N GLU A 8 5.00 25.06 10.37
CA GLU A 8 6.29 24.62 10.92
C GLU A 8 6.76 23.33 10.23
N TYR A 9 5.87 22.35 10.08
CA TYR A 9 6.17 21.12 9.36
C TYR A 9 6.44 21.37 7.87
N SER A 10 5.68 22.28 7.25
CA SER A 10 5.95 22.70 5.86
C SER A 10 7.37 23.27 5.70
N ASP A 11 7.81 24.11 6.63
CA ASP A 11 9.14 24.72 6.60
C ASP A 11 10.26 23.70 6.84
N ILE A 12 10.03 22.74 7.74
CA ILE A 12 10.95 21.61 7.96
C ILE A 12 11.11 20.81 6.65
N LEU A 13 10.01 20.47 5.97
CA LEU A 13 10.05 19.74 4.70
C LEU A 13 10.77 20.52 3.59
N ASN A 14 10.58 21.84 3.54
CA ASN A 14 11.29 22.71 2.59
C ASN A 14 12.81 22.73 2.86
N ARG A 15 13.24 22.76 4.13
CA ARG A 15 14.67 22.68 4.47
C ARG A 15 15.27 21.32 4.12
N VAL A 16 14.56 20.23 4.41
CA VAL A 16 14.99 18.87 4.02
C VAL A 16 15.14 18.75 2.50
N ARG A 17 14.20 19.32 1.73
CA ARG A 17 14.24 19.29 0.25
C ARG A 17 15.52 19.89 -0.32
N ILE A 18 16.02 20.99 0.27
CA ILE A 18 17.23 21.69 -0.21
C ILE A 18 18.51 21.26 0.51
N GLY A 19 18.42 20.29 1.43
CA GLY A 19 19.57 19.80 2.20
C GLY A 19 20.06 20.75 3.29
N SER A 20 19.22 21.68 3.78
CA SER A 20 19.56 22.67 4.80
C SER A 20 18.97 22.36 6.19
N GLN A 21 18.55 21.12 6.41
CA GLN A 21 17.96 20.69 7.68
C GLN A 21 18.93 20.85 8.85
N THR A 22 18.41 21.38 9.95
CA THR A 22 19.12 21.56 11.22
C THR A 22 19.01 20.32 12.11
N LYS A 23 19.82 20.25 13.18
CA LYS A 23 19.68 19.19 14.18
C LYS A 23 18.32 19.20 14.87
N SER A 24 17.74 20.38 15.09
CA SER A 24 16.38 20.53 15.65
C SER A 24 15.34 19.98 14.68
N ASP A 25 15.45 20.25 13.38
CA ASP A 25 14.54 19.68 12.37
C ASP A 25 14.54 18.15 12.41
N ILE A 26 15.74 17.54 12.45
CA ILE A 26 15.87 16.09 12.57
C ILE A 26 15.30 15.57 13.90
N SER A 27 15.45 16.32 14.99
CA SER A 27 14.89 15.96 16.29
C SER A 27 13.37 15.93 16.26
N VAL A 28 12.74 16.96 15.66
CA VAL A 28 11.28 17.00 15.46
C VAL A 28 10.82 15.79 14.64
N LEU A 29 11.45 15.54 13.49
CA LEU A 29 11.12 14.38 12.64
C LEU A 29 11.34 13.02 13.33
N ARG A 30 12.28 12.91 14.26
CA ARG A 30 12.49 11.69 15.05
C ARG A 30 11.47 11.53 16.16
N SER A 31 11.00 12.62 16.75
CA SER A 31 9.99 12.59 17.81
C SER A 31 8.64 12.09 17.30
N THR A 32 8.28 12.44 16.06
CA THR A 32 7.05 11.95 15.43
C THR A 32 7.07 10.43 15.22
N LEU A 33 8.23 9.85 14.89
CA LEU A 33 8.40 8.39 14.82
C LEU A 33 8.18 7.69 16.17
N LYS A 34 8.47 8.38 17.29
CA LYS A 34 8.31 7.85 18.64
C LYS A 34 6.91 8.04 19.21
N SER A 35 6.17 9.06 18.76
CA SER A 35 4.77 9.29 19.18
C SER A 35 3.81 8.17 18.75
N GLY A 36 4.21 7.31 17.79
CA GLY A 36 3.52 6.05 17.48
C GLY A 36 3.75 4.94 18.52
N ILE A 37 4.63 5.14 19.51
CA ILE A 37 4.88 4.22 20.62
C ILE A 37 4.26 4.84 21.88
N ARG A 38 2.97 4.56 22.07
CA ARG A 38 2.22 4.66 23.33
C ARG A 38 2.28 6.02 24.06
N ASP A 39 1.56 7.00 23.54
CA ASP A 39 0.85 7.95 24.42
C ASP A 39 -0.63 7.52 24.53
N PRO A 40 -1.28 7.70 25.69
CA PRO A 40 -2.63 7.20 25.91
C PRO A 40 -3.65 8.12 25.21
N ILE A 41 -4.28 7.56 24.18
CA ILE A 41 -5.67 7.84 23.75
C ILE A 41 -5.91 9.22 23.13
N ASP A 42 -5.66 9.31 21.82
CA ASP A 42 -6.65 9.87 20.90
C ASP A 42 -7.11 8.74 19.95
N VAL A 43 -8.22 8.10 20.29
CA VAL A 43 -8.85 7.00 19.53
C VAL A 43 -9.43 7.46 18.17
N SER A 44 -9.37 8.76 17.85
CA SER A 44 -9.87 9.30 16.58
C SER A 44 -8.85 9.22 15.44
N LEU A 45 -7.55 9.09 15.76
CA LEU A 45 -6.48 8.97 14.78
C LEU A 45 -6.23 7.48 14.50
N PRO A 46 -6.34 7.02 13.23
CA PRO A 46 -5.98 5.66 12.88
C PRO A 46 -4.57 5.39 13.37
N SER A 47 -4.37 4.24 14.02
CA SER A 47 -3.05 3.80 14.42
C SER A 47 -2.11 3.88 13.22
N PHE A 48 -0.90 4.42 13.40
CA PHE A 48 0.16 4.38 12.37
C PHE A 48 0.45 2.94 11.87
N VAL A 49 -0.02 1.93 12.62
CA VAL A 49 -0.02 0.52 12.20
C VAL A 49 -0.74 0.30 10.87
N ASP A 50 -1.82 1.05 10.60
CA ASP A 50 -2.66 0.90 9.40
C ASP A 50 -2.30 1.90 8.29
N ALA A 51 -1.31 2.78 8.51
CA ALA A 51 -0.84 3.72 7.50
C ALA A 51 -0.03 3.01 6.40
N LEU A 52 -0.03 3.58 5.19
CA LEU A 52 0.82 3.13 4.09
C LEU A 52 2.30 3.20 4.51
N ARG A 53 3.01 2.07 4.43
CA ARG A 53 4.44 2.01 4.71
C ARG A 53 5.25 2.18 3.44
N LEU A 54 6.16 3.15 3.46
CA LEU A 54 7.11 3.39 2.37
C LEU A 54 8.41 2.65 2.68
N MET A 55 8.88 1.85 1.72
CA MET A 55 10.15 1.13 1.80
C MET A 55 11.00 1.44 0.57
N PRO A 56 12.33 1.51 0.73
CA PRO A 56 13.21 1.90 -0.37
C PRO A 56 13.38 0.81 -1.44
N LEU A 57 13.18 -0.48 -1.09
CA LEU A 57 13.38 -1.60 -1.99
C LEU A 57 12.08 -2.38 -2.23
N LYS A 58 11.91 -2.89 -3.46
CA LYS A 58 10.73 -3.68 -3.85
C LYS A 58 10.60 -4.95 -3.00
N GLU A 59 11.71 -5.64 -2.76
CA GLU A 59 11.77 -6.88 -1.99
C GLU A 59 11.30 -6.65 -0.54
N GLN A 60 11.57 -5.47 0.02
CA GLN A 60 11.10 -5.10 1.36
C GLN A 60 9.58 -4.88 1.37
N VAL A 61 9.05 -4.23 0.33
CA VAL A 61 7.59 -4.03 0.18
C VAL A 61 6.88 -5.38 0.08
N GLU A 62 7.39 -6.30 -0.74
CA GLU A 62 6.83 -7.65 -0.92
C GLU A 62 6.84 -8.42 0.41
N GLN A 63 7.99 -8.48 1.09
CA GLN A 63 8.13 -9.15 2.39
C GLN A 63 7.15 -8.59 3.43
N TYR A 64 7.00 -7.26 3.48
CA TYR A 64 6.08 -6.61 4.41
C TYR A 64 4.62 -6.95 4.10
N ASN A 65 4.22 -6.86 2.82
CA ASN A 65 2.86 -7.15 2.39
C ASN A 65 2.50 -8.63 2.62
N ASP A 66 3.41 -9.56 2.31
CA ASP A 66 3.21 -10.99 2.54
C ASP A 66 3.07 -11.31 4.04
N SER A 67 3.91 -10.69 4.89
CA SER A 67 3.77 -10.82 6.35
C SER A 67 2.42 -10.31 6.81
N ARG A 68 1.94 -9.17 6.29
CA ARG A 68 0.66 -8.60 6.70
C ARG A 68 -0.53 -9.43 6.23
N LEU A 69 -0.48 -9.99 5.02
CA LEU A 69 -1.48 -10.92 4.53
C LEU A 69 -1.52 -12.20 5.37
N LYS A 70 -0.36 -12.72 5.79
CA LYS A 70 -0.29 -13.88 6.67
C LYS A 70 -0.99 -13.61 8.01
N ASP A 71 -0.76 -12.45 8.62
CA ASP A 71 -1.45 -12.06 9.85
C ASP A 71 -2.98 -12.02 9.66
N LEU A 72 -3.45 -11.52 8.52
CA LEU A 72 -4.87 -11.38 8.20
C LEU A 72 -5.54 -12.72 7.83
N SER A 73 -4.77 -13.70 7.35
CA SER A 73 -5.29 -14.99 6.88
C SER A 73 -6.09 -15.77 7.93
N HIS A 74 -5.88 -15.50 9.22
CA HIS A 74 -6.60 -16.13 10.32
C HIS A 74 -8.06 -15.66 10.47
N SER A 75 -8.41 -14.52 9.88
CA SER A 75 -9.72 -13.86 10.07
C SER A 75 -10.35 -13.34 8.77
N THR A 76 -9.68 -13.54 7.64
CA THR A 76 -10.12 -13.05 6.33
C THR A 76 -9.99 -14.13 5.29
N LYS A 77 -10.82 -14.05 4.25
CA LYS A 77 -10.63 -14.84 3.04
C LYS A 77 -9.74 -14.07 2.07
N ILE A 78 -8.66 -14.70 1.63
CA ILE A 78 -7.72 -14.11 0.67
C ILE A 78 -8.13 -14.53 -0.74
N TYR A 79 -8.32 -13.54 -1.61
CA TYR A 79 -8.56 -13.71 -3.04
C TYR A 79 -7.31 -13.29 -3.80
N GLU A 80 -6.90 -14.08 -4.77
CA GLU A 80 -5.79 -13.77 -5.66
C GLU A 80 -6.34 -13.46 -7.05
N PHE A 81 -5.98 -12.28 -7.56
CA PHE A 81 -6.31 -11.81 -8.90
C PHE A 81 -5.01 -11.79 -9.70
N ASP A 82 -4.99 -12.55 -10.78
CA ASP A 82 -3.94 -12.48 -11.79
C ASP A 82 -4.45 -11.62 -12.94
N ALA A 83 -3.65 -10.67 -13.43
CA ALA A 83 -4.00 -9.87 -14.60
C ALA A 83 -4.18 -10.72 -15.87
N GLU A 84 -3.68 -11.96 -15.88
CA GLU A 84 -3.96 -12.94 -16.93
C GLU A 84 -5.41 -13.50 -16.87
N ASN A 85 -6.09 -13.36 -15.72
CA ASN A 85 -7.44 -13.87 -15.53
C ASN A 85 -8.49 -12.92 -16.12
N LEU A 86 -9.28 -13.42 -17.06
CA LEU A 86 -10.42 -12.70 -17.60
C LEU A 86 -11.63 -12.80 -16.65
N ILE A 87 -12.17 -11.67 -16.20
CA ILE A 87 -13.45 -11.64 -15.48
C ILE A 87 -14.56 -11.63 -16.54
N VAL A 88 -15.08 -12.82 -16.87
CA VAL A 88 -16.23 -12.95 -17.77
C VAL A 88 -17.52 -12.77 -16.96
N GLU A 89 -18.35 -11.79 -17.32
CA GLU A 89 -19.72 -11.70 -16.78
C GLU A 89 -20.47 -13.01 -17.10
N SER A 90 -21.02 -13.66 -16.07
CA SER A 90 -21.70 -14.96 -16.19
C SER A 90 -23.00 -14.93 -17.00
N THR A 91 -23.31 -13.85 -17.71
CA THR A 91 -24.56 -13.69 -18.47
C THR A 91 -24.61 -14.56 -19.74
N THR A 92 -23.49 -15.14 -20.17
CA THR A 92 -23.42 -15.99 -21.39
C THR A 92 -22.92 -17.42 -21.14
N LEU A 93 -22.55 -17.79 -19.92
CA LEU A 93 -21.99 -19.11 -19.63
C LEU A 93 -23.05 -20.07 -19.09
N ILE A 94 -23.19 -21.21 -19.76
CA ILE A 94 -23.89 -22.39 -19.22
C ILE A 94 -23.25 -22.73 -17.87
N PRO A 95 -24.02 -23.00 -16.80
CA PRO A 95 -23.46 -23.40 -15.51
C PRO A 95 -22.46 -24.55 -15.68
N GLY A 96 -21.18 -24.31 -15.32
CA GLY A 96 -20.10 -25.29 -15.40
C GLY A 96 -19.11 -25.10 -16.56
N VAL A 97 -19.31 -24.14 -17.47
CA VAL A 97 -18.33 -23.81 -18.52
C VAL A 97 -17.52 -22.59 -18.08
N VAL A 98 -16.27 -22.81 -17.66
CA VAL A 98 -15.31 -21.73 -17.42
C VAL A 98 -14.71 -21.35 -18.77
N SER A 99 -15.04 -20.16 -19.28
CA SER A 99 -14.30 -19.59 -20.42
C SER A 99 -12.88 -19.29 -19.96
N HIS A 100 -11.90 -20.00 -20.55
CA HIS A 100 -10.48 -19.70 -20.43
C HIS A 100 -10.02 -18.77 -21.56
N GLU A 101 -10.78 -17.72 -21.88
CA GLU A 101 -10.22 -16.66 -22.70
C GLU A 101 -9.12 -15.96 -21.89
N LYS A 102 -7.88 -16.09 -22.36
CA LYS A 102 -6.74 -15.38 -21.78
C LYS A 102 -6.85 -13.90 -22.16
N VAL A 103 -6.52 -13.02 -21.22
CA VAL A 103 -6.37 -11.59 -21.53
C VAL A 103 -5.28 -11.43 -22.60
N PRO A 104 -5.53 -10.68 -23.70
CA PRO A 104 -4.51 -10.43 -24.72
C PRO A 104 -3.23 -9.86 -24.12
N GLU A 105 -2.06 -10.39 -24.51
CA GLU A 105 -0.75 -9.96 -23.98
C GLU A 105 -0.51 -8.44 -24.12
N LEU A 106 -1.08 -7.80 -25.15
CA LEU A 106 -0.99 -6.35 -25.35
C LEU A 106 -1.70 -5.52 -24.26
N LEU A 107 -2.65 -6.13 -23.55
CA LEU A 107 -3.36 -5.52 -22.43
C LEU A 107 -2.72 -5.83 -21.08
N ILE A 108 -1.77 -6.77 -21.05
CA ILE A 108 -1.04 -7.15 -19.84
C ILE A 108 0.29 -6.37 -19.83
N PRO A 109 0.49 -5.48 -18.86
CA PRO A 109 1.73 -4.74 -18.76
C PRO A 109 2.91 -5.68 -18.50
N SER A 110 4.00 -5.51 -19.26
CA SER A 110 5.20 -6.34 -19.14
C SER A 110 6.15 -5.87 -18.02
N ASN A 111 5.86 -4.73 -17.40
CA ASN A 111 6.64 -4.13 -16.33
C ASN A 111 5.75 -3.42 -15.31
N ASP A 112 5.94 -3.71 -14.02
CA ASP A 112 5.23 -3.05 -12.92
C ASP A 112 5.38 -1.52 -12.95
N ARG A 113 6.48 -0.99 -13.51
CA ARG A 113 6.68 0.46 -13.67
C ARG A 113 5.58 1.11 -14.51
N ASP A 114 5.06 0.38 -15.48
CA ASP A 114 3.97 0.84 -16.35
C ASP A 114 2.63 0.83 -15.59
N CYS A 115 2.59 0.15 -14.43
CA CYS A 115 1.43 0.02 -13.54
C CYS A 115 1.59 0.77 -12.22
N ALA A 116 2.47 1.78 -12.16
CA ALA A 116 2.78 2.49 -10.92
C ALA A 116 3.22 1.58 -9.75
N GLY A 117 3.85 0.44 -10.07
CA GLY A 117 4.35 -0.55 -9.11
C GLY A 117 3.33 -1.62 -8.72
N LEU A 118 2.14 -1.65 -9.32
CA LEU A 118 1.21 -2.76 -9.15
C LEU A 118 1.75 -3.99 -9.87
N SER A 119 1.85 -5.10 -9.15
CA SER A 119 2.25 -6.39 -9.70
C SER A 119 1.12 -7.02 -10.52
N LEU A 120 1.50 -7.88 -11.46
CA LEU A 120 0.59 -8.72 -12.25
C LEU A 120 -0.43 -9.48 -11.37
N LYS A 121 0.01 -9.88 -10.17
CA LYS A 121 -0.80 -10.57 -9.18
C LYS A 121 -1.12 -9.65 -8.02
N VAL A 122 -2.39 -9.52 -7.67
CA VAL A 122 -2.87 -8.76 -6.52
C VAL A 122 -3.64 -9.67 -5.59
N LYS A 123 -3.36 -9.58 -4.29
CA LYS A 123 -4.08 -10.34 -3.25
C LYS A 123 -4.97 -9.39 -2.45
N LEU A 124 -6.24 -9.75 -2.29
CA LEU A 124 -7.23 -9.00 -1.54
C LEU A 124 -7.73 -9.83 -0.36
N ALA A 125 -7.60 -9.29 0.85
CA ALA A 125 -8.15 -9.88 2.07
C ALA A 125 -9.54 -9.28 2.35
N ILE A 126 -10.57 -10.11 2.44
CA ILE A 126 -11.94 -9.70 2.75
C ILE A 126 -12.36 -10.33 4.08
N GLY A 127 -12.78 -9.50 5.03
CA GLY A 127 -13.32 -9.96 6.33
C GLY A 127 -14.63 -10.73 6.14
N VAL A 128 -14.82 -11.76 6.97
CA VAL A 128 -16.04 -12.59 6.99
C VAL A 128 -17.04 -12.05 7.99
#